data_AF-K0KLQ1-F1
#
_entry.id   AF-K0KLQ1-F1
#
_cell.length_a   1.000
_cell.length_b   1.000
_cell.length_c   1.000
_cell.angle_alpha   90.00
_cell.angle_beta   90.00
_cell.angle_gamma   90.00
#
_symmetry.space_group_name_H-M   'P 1'
#
loop_
_entity.id
_entity.type
_entity.pdbx_description
1 polymer ?
#
loop_
_entity_poly.entity_id
_entity_poly.type
_entity_poly.pdbx_seq_one_letter_code
_entity_poly.pdbx_strand_id
1 'polypeptide(L)'
;MSEEEEVKHLDQGARVNGKNWKIGKDAFRVKSIGVKSTWAKKQEQRQKDEQIKAKLKELKQEKDEEKRQKIQAIKDKKAKKEEKERYQKLAEKMHAKKVERMRKREKRNKLLKDR
;
A
#
# COMPACT_ATOMS: atom_id res chain seq x y z
N MET A 1 43.59 -27.58 -34.26
CA MET A 1 44.89 -27.94 -33.67
C MET A 1 44.70 -27.84 -32.17
N SER A 2 44.59 -29.00 -31.53
CA SER A 2 44.21 -29.16 -30.12
C SER A 2 45.28 -28.60 -29.19
N GLU A 3 44.90 -27.61 -28.37
CA GLU A 3 45.70 -27.16 -27.22
C GLU A 3 45.59 -28.23 -26.13
N GLU A 4 46.69 -28.94 -25.90
CA GLU A 4 46.84 -29.83 -24.76
C GLU A 4 46.94 -28.99 -23.49
N GLU A 5 45.90 -29.02 -22.66
CA GLU A 5 45.94 -28.46 -21.32
C GLU A 5 47.03 -29.18 -20.51
N GLU A 6 48.10 -28.47 -20.16
CA GLU A 6 49.14 -28.97 -19.25
C GLU A 6 48.52 -29.33 -17.89
N VAL A 7 48.35 -30.63 -17.64
CA VAL A 7 47.95 -31.15 -16.33
C VAL A 7 49.14 -30.99 -15.37
N LYS A 8 49.11 -29.90 -14.60
CA LYS A 8 50.12 -29.58 -13.58
C LYS A 8 50.20 -30.69 -12.53
N HIS A 9 51.22 -31.53 -12.62
CA HIS A 9 51.41 -32.65 -11.70
C HIS A 9 52.01 -32.14 -10.38
N LEU A 10 51.22 -32.22 -9.32
CA LEU A 10 51.56 -31.85 -7.95
C LEU A 10 52.43 -32.96 -7.32
N ASP A 11 53.70 -33.03 -7.72
CA ASP A 11 54.73 -33.92 -7.16
C ASP A 11 55.92 -33.09 -6.63
N GLN A 12 56.59 -33.56 -5.58
CA GLN A 12 57.84 -32.97 -5.10
C GLN A 12 59.04 -33.76 -5.62
N GLY A 13 59.64 -33.27 -6.71
CA GLY A 13 60.94 -33.74 -7.20
C GLY A 13 60.90 -34.77 -8.32
N ALA A 14 62.08 -35.21 -8.76
CA ALA A 14 62.24 -36.12 -9.89
C ALA A 14 61.90 -37.59 -9.53
N ARG A 15 61.19 -38.27 -10.42
CA ARG A 15 60.81 -39.69 -10.27
C ARG A 15 62.04 -40.59 -10.40
N VAL A 16 62.47 -41.20 -9.31
CA VAL A 16 63.61 -42.14 -9.32
C VAL A 16 63.17 -43.60 -9.52
N ASN A 17 61.90 -43.94 -9.29
CA ASN A 17 61.39 -45.33 -9.33
C ASN A 17 59.90 -45.45 -9.75
N GLY A 18 59.42 -44.57 -10.62
CA GLY A 18 58.04 -44.60 -11.15
C GLY A 18 56.92 -44.24 -10.15
N LYS A 19 57.22 -44.13 -8.84
CA LYS A 19 56.29 -43.64 -7.81
C LYS A 19 56.53 -42.14 -7.57
N ASN A 20 55.44 -41.36 -7.54
CA ASN A 20 55.47 -39.94 -7.19
C ASN A 20 55.69 -39.73 -5.68
N TRP A 21 56.32 -38.62 -5.31
CA TRP A 21 56.40 -38.19 -3.91
C TRP A 21 55.07 -37.57 -3.48
N LYS A 22 54.61 -37.92 -2.27
CA LYS A 22 53.40 -37.32 -1.70
C LYS A 22 53.71 -35.87 -1.29
N ILE A 23 52.95 -34.90 -1.78
CA ILE A 23 53.01 -33.53 -1.26
C ILE A 23 52.46 -33.49 0.17
N GLY A 24 53.15 -32.77 1.07
CA GLY A 24 52.64 -32.41 2.38
C GLY A 24 51.40 -31.52 2.25
N LYS A 25 50.25 -31.99 2.75
CA LYS A 25 49.02 -31.19 2.74
C LYS A 25 49.17 -30.04 3.74
N ASP A 26 48.91 -28.83 3.26
CA ASP A 26 48.86 -27.67 4.14
C ASP A 26 47.68 -27.77 5.13
N ALA A 27 47.84 -27.19 6.31
CA ALA A 27 46.78 -27.17 7.31
C ALA A 27 45.52 -26.48 6.77
N PHE A 28 44.36 -27.13 6.93
CA PHE A 28 43.09 -26.57 6.49
C PHE A 28 42.72 -25.33 7.32
N ARG A 29 42.76 -24.14 6.71
CA ARG A 29 42.44 -22.88 7.37
C ARG A 29 40.98 -22.50 7.11
N VAL A 30 40.13 -22.54 8.14
CA VAL A 30 38.70 -22.16 8.05
C VAL A 30 38.47 -20.75 7.46
N LYS A 31 39.45 -19.84 7.62
CA LYS A 31 39.44 -18.50 7.00
C LYS A 31 39.37 -18.51 5.46
N SER A 32 39.88 -19.54 4.78
CA SER A 32 39.87 -19.61 3.30
C SER A 32 38.51 -20.05 2.72
N ILE A 33 37.61 -20.61 3.53
CA ILE A 33 36.24 -20.99 3.13
C ILE A 33 35.37 -19.75 2.88
N GLY A 34 35.84 -18.55 3.21
CA GLY A 34 35.15 -17.32 2.86
C GLY A 34 33.86 -17.13 3.67
N VAL A 35 33.90 -17.41 4.97
CA VAL A 35 32.87 -16.98 5.93
C VAL A 35 32.95 -15.44 6.08
N LYS A 36 32.60 -14.73 5.00
CA LYS A 36 32.42 -13.27 5.02
C LYS A 36 31.21 -12.95 5.88
N SER A 37 31.38 -11.93 6.72
CA SER A 37 30.46 -11.51 7.80
C SER A 37 28.98 -11.70 7.46
N THR A 38 28.37 -12.71 8.07
CA THR A 38 26.92 -12.98 7.98
C THR A 38 26.09 -11.77 8.42
N TRP A 39 26.67 -10.91 9.26
CA TRP A 39 26.05 -9.67 9.72
C TRP A 39 25.87 -8.63 8.61
N ALA A 40 26.88 -8.45 7.74
CA ALA A 40 26.77 -7.50 6.64
C ALA A 40 25.63 -7.85 5.68
N LYS A 41 25.47 -9.15 5.36
CA LYS A 41 24.34 -9.66 4.56
C LYS A 41 22.99 -9.44 5.26
N LYS A 42 22.91 -9.63 6.58
CA LYS A 42 21.69 -9.36 7.37
C LYS A 42 21.34 -7.88 7.44
N GLN A 43 22.33 -6.99 7.40
CA GLN A 43 22.11 -5.54 7.35
C GLN A 43 21.59 -5.12 5.98
N GLU A 44 22.21 -5.61 4.91
CA GLU A 44 21.76 -5.35 3.54
C GLU A 44 20.31 -5.84 3.33
N GLN A 45 19.97 -7.03 3.84
CA GLN A 45 18.62 -7.56 3.75
C GLN A 45 17.61 -6.70 4.55
N ARG A 46 17.96 -6.25 5.76
CA ARG A 46 17.09 -5.35 6.53
C ARG A 46 16.81 -4.05 5.82
N GLN A 47 17.83 -3.43 5.22
CA GLN A 47 17.65 -2.21 4.45
C GLN A 47 16.72 -2.43 3.25
N LYS A 48 16.86 -3.54 2.53
CA LYS A 48 15.93 -3.91 1.44
C LYS A 48 14.50 -4.10 1.95
N ASP A 49 14.34 -4.82 3.06
CA ASP A 49 13.02 -5.08 3.64
C ASP A 49 12.34 -3.78 4.13
N GLU A 50 13.11 -2.86 4.71
CA GLU A 50 12.63 -1.53 5.14
C GLU A 50 12.15 -0.69 3.94
N GLN A 51 12.93 -0.66 2.85
CA GLN A 51 12.53 0.01 1.62
C GLN A 51 11.25 -0.57 1.02
N ILE A 52 11.12 -1.90 1.01
CA ILE A 52 9.91 -2.58 0.51
C ILE A 52 8.71 -2.25 1.40
N LYS A 53 8.88 -2.29 2.73
CA LYS A 53 7.81 -1.96 3.68
C LYS A 53 7.35 -0.52 3.57
N ALA A 54 8.28 0.42 3.36
CA ALA A 54 7.96 1.83 3.13
C ALA A 54 7.08 1.99 1.89
N LYS A 55 7.50 1.43 0.74
CA LYS A 55 6.72 1.45 -0.50
C LYS A 55 5.34 0.79 -0.36
N LEU A 56 5.26 -0.34 0.34
CA LEU A 56 3.98 -1.01 0.60
C LEU A 56 3.05 -0.18 1.49
N LYS A 57 3.61 0.58 2.44
CA LYS A 57 2.85 1.47 3.30
C LYS A 57 2.31 2.66 2.51
N GLU A 58 3.14 3.29 1.68
CA GLU A 58 2.74 4.38 0.79
C GLU A 58 1.58 3.96 -0.12
N LEU A 59 1.71 2.83 -0.83
CA LEU A 59 0.65 2.30 -1.70
C LEU A 59 -0.67 1.99 -0.97
N LYS A 60 -0.59 1.57 0.30
CA LYS A 60 -1.80 1.35 1.12
C LYS A 60 -2.44 2.66 1.54
N GLN A 61 -1.62 3.64 1.94
CA GLN A 61 -2.10 4.97 2.34
C GLN A 61 -2.80 5.67 1.18
N GLU A 62 -2.20 5.67 -0.02
CA GLU A 62 -2.81 6.23 -1.23
C GLU A 62 -4.19 5.62 -1.52
N LYS A 63 -4.29 4.28 -1.50
CA LYS A 63 -5.57 3.58 -1.72
C LYS A 63 -6.63 3.91 -0.68
N ASP A 64 -6.22 4.04 0.59
CA ASP A 64 -7.15 4.37 1.66
C ASP A 64 -7.58 5.83 1.62
N GLU A 65 -6.70 6.74 1.20
CA GLU A 65 -7.01 8.14 0.96
C GLU A 65 -8.02 8.31 -0.18
N GLU A 66 -7.82 7.63 -1.31
CA GLU A 66 -8.80 7.62 -2.41
C GLU A 66 -10.18 7.14 -1.96
N LYS A 67 -10.23 6.05 -1.17
CA LYS A 67 -11.49 5.54 -0.61
C LYS A 67 -12.13 6.55 0.34
N ARG A 68 -11.34 7.18 1.22
CA ARG A 68 -11.81 8.21 2.14
C ARG A 68 -12.37 9.42 1.39
N GLN A 69 -11.70 9.89 0.35
CA GLN A 69 -12.18 10.97 -0.51
C GLN A 69 -13.52 10.63 -1.16
N LYS A 70 -13.67 9.41 -1.71
CA LYS A 70 -14.95 8.94 -2.28
C LYS A 70 -16.07 8.91 -1.23
N ILE A 71 -15.78 8.37 -0.05
CA ILE A 71 -16.75 8.32 1.06
C ILE A 71 -17.15 9.73 1.49
N GLN A 72 -16.19 10.65 1.62
CA GLN A 72 -16.45 12.03 2.01
C GLN A 72 -17.33 12.74 0.99
N ALA A 73 -17.01 12.63 -0.31
CA ALA A 73 -17.83 13.19 -1.37
C ALA A 73 -19.28 12.67 -1.36
N ILE A 74 -19.48 11.37 -1.08
CA ILE A 74 -20.82 10.78 -0.96
C ILE A 74 -21.56 11.35 0.26
N LYS A 75 -20.89 11.46 1.42
CA LYS A 75 -21.46 12.04 2.63
C LYS A 75 -21.85 13.49 2.42
N ASP A 76 -20.97 14.29 1.82
CA ASP A 76 -21.23 15.70 1.52
C ASP A 76 -22.41 15.86 0.56
N LYS A 77 -22.52 15.00 -0.45
CA LYS A 77 -23.67 15.00 -1.37
C LYS A 77 -24.98 14.66 -0.66
N LYS A 78 -24.97 13.68 0.25
CA LYS A 78 -26.15 13.31 1.06
C LYS A 78 -26.56 14.45 2.00
N ALA A 79 -25.61 15.03 2.73
CA ALA A 79 -25.86 16.16 3.62
C ALA A 79 -26.48 17.36 2.87
N LYS A 80 -25.90 17.74 1.72
CA LYS A 80 -26.47 18.80 0.86
C LYS A 80 -27.88 18.48 0.38
N LYS A 81 -28.19 17.21 0.10
CA LYS A 81 -29.53 16.79 -0.32
C LYS A 81 -30.52 16.88 0.84
N GLU A 82 -30.15 16.37 2.01
CA GLU A 82 -30.96 16.42 3.23
C GLU A 82 -31.27 17.87 3.66
N GLU A 83 -30.29 18.77 3.58
CA GLU A 83 -30.50 20.19 3.83
C GLU A 83 -31.51 20.81 2.86
N LYS A 84 -31.35 20.55 1.55
CA LYS A 84 -32.30 21.02 0.52
C LYS A 84 -33.71 20.49 0.79
N GLU A 85 -33.85 19.20 1.08
CA GLU A 85 -35.14 18.58 1.40
C GLU A 85 -35.75 19.18 2.68
N ARG A 86 -34.95 19.47 3.70
CA ARG A 86 -35.40 20.15 4.91
C ARG A 86 -35.97 21.54 4.59
N TYR A 87 -35.27 22.32 3.77
CA TYR A 87 -35.76 23.64 3.36
C TYR A 87 -37.03 23.55 2.51
N GLN A 88 -37.12 22.58 1.59
CA GLN A 88 -38.32 22.34 0.79
C GLN A 88 -39.52 21.99 1.66
N LYS A 89 -39.38 21.05 2.60
CA LYS A 89 -40.45 20.69 3.56
C LYS A 89 -40.90 21.87 4.40
N LEU A 90 -39.97 22.76 4.79
CA LEU A 90 -40.32 23.96 5.54
C LEU A 90 -41.11 24.95 4.67
N ALA A 91 -40.69 25.15 3.42
CA ALA A 91 -41.40 26.00 2.47
C ALA A 91 -42.81 25.47 2.17
N GLU A 92 -42.96 24.16 1.94
CA GLU A 92 -44.25 23.49 1.77
C GLU A 92 -45.16 23.68 2.97
N LYS A 93 -44.64 23.50 4.19
CA LYS A 93 -45.39 23.73 5.43
C LYS A 93 -45.88 25.18 5.54
N MET A 94 -45.04 26.15 5.17
CA MET A 94 -45.42 27.56 5.20
C MET A 94 -46.46 27.90 4.11
N HIS A 95 -46.31 27.32 2.92
CA HIS A 95 -47.29 27.43 1.84
C HIS A 95 -48.65 26.85 2.24
N ALA A 96 -48.67 25.64 2.82
CA ALA A 96 -49.88 25.01 3.33
C ALA A 96 -50.60 25.88 4.37
N LYS A 97 -49.85 26.46 5.32
CA LYS A 97 -50.41 27.43 6.30
C LYS A 97 -51.00 28.68 5.63
N LYS A 98 -50.37 29.19 4.57
CA LYS A 98 -50.87 30.35 3.82
C LYS A 98 -52.18 30.01 3.11
N VAL A 99 -52.24 28.87 2.42
CA VAL A 99 -53.46 28.38 1.74
C VAL A 99 -54.59 28.16 2.75
N GLU A 100 -54.30 27.55 3.89
CA GLU A 100 -55.30 27.34 4.95
C GLU A 100 -55.86 28.68 5.49
N ARG A 101 -54.99 29.67 5.71
CA ARG A 101 -55.40 31.02 6.12
C ARG A 101 -56.30 31.69 5.07
N MET A 102 -55.99 31.55 3.79
CA MET A 102 -56.83 32.07 2.70
C MET A 102 -58.20 31.40 2.70
N ARG A 103 -58.26 30.06 2.77
CA ARG A 103 -59.52 29.30 2.85
C ARG A 103 -60.38 29.71 4.06
N LYS A 104 -59.76 29.97 5.23
CA LYS A 104 -60.48 30.45 6.42
C LYS A 104 -61.05 31.86 6.22
N ARG A 105 -60.31 32.76 5.57
CA ARG A 105 -60.80 34.11 5.23
C ARG A 105 -61.94 34.06 4.23
N GLU A 106 -61.84 33.25 3.19
CA GLU A 106 -62.90 33.05 2.19
C GLU A 106 -64.18 32.55 2.83
N LYS A 107 -64.09 31.53 3.71
CA LYS A 107 -65.25 31.02 4.47
C LYS A 107 -65.89 32.11 5.32
N ARG A 108 -65.09 32.91 6.02
CA ARG A 108 -65.59 34.01 6.85
C ARG A 108 -66.25 35.10 6.02
N ASN A 109 -65.60 35.55 4.94
CA ASN A 109 -66.12 36.59 4.06
C ASN A 109 -67.42 36.15 3.39
N LYS A 110 -67.54 34.86 3.02
CA LYS A 110 -68.79 34.30 2.53
C LYS A 110 -69.91 34.39 3.57
N LEU A 111 -69.66 33.91 4.79
CA LEU A 111 -70.65 33.99 5.88
C LEU A 111 -71.07 35.43 6.24
N LEU A 112 -70.16 36.39 6.10
CA LEU A 112 -70.45 37.81 6.34
C LEU A 112 -71.16 38.50 5.17
N LYS A 113 -71.04 37.96 3.94
CA LYS A 113 -71.73 38.47 2.76
C LYS A 113 -73.14 37.88 2.62
N ASP A 114 -73.33 36.67 3.13
CA ASP A 114 -74.62 35.97 3.17
C ASP A 114 -75.50 36.39 4.38
N ARG A 115 -75.05 37.38 5.18
CA ARG A 115 -75.76 37.97 6.33
C ARG A 115 -76.08 39.43 6.06
#